data_AF-A0A210PJE0-F1
#
_entry.id   AF-A0A210PJE0-F1
#
_cell.length_a   1.000
_cell.length_b   1.000
_cell.length_c   1.000
_cell.angle_alpha   90.00
_cell.angle_beta   90.00
_cell.angle_gamma   90.00
#
_symmetry.space_group_name_H-M   'P 1'
#
loop_
_entity.id
_entity.type
_entity.pdbx_description
1 polymer ?
#
loop_
_entity_poly.entity_id
_entity_poly.type
_entity_poly.pdbx_seq_one_letter_code
_entity_poly.pdbx_strand_id
1 'polypeptide(L)'
;MESGFEKDLVDALKSVVNGSNWQCLGEVDQLKTLKCRRVYTEEGDDLVLINVLDGKQFFVLDASCPHEGGPLDEGDIEDIDGRWVVLCPWHSYDYDLKTGQSSSGLVQDTYPVEVVEGKVYIYTDKSLSLQPRNTSQVTTDPAVISSTEVKENDNSLTYWAVKVLQTADPEDKARLTLKIGELWRSGEVTVIGNHSPPDQPSRDPQLNVVAPGKEKKRGKGGTQSSRISNLHSLANIEQWAIDLAWDIVARFTRLSCGGHSETDHTLDASGQQLPKEFLDDFIQVACDEAKHFLLLSNRLKDLDSHFGALTVHNGLWESARETEDCLLARLAVVHMVHEARGLDVQPKTLAKFASQKDEKSVDVLKVIYTDEITHVAAGLRWFTYVCQHHNPPLDCIPTFHDMVKKHFRGYLKPPFNTEGRGTAGMGPEWYLPLIKPQS
;
A
#
# COMPACT_ATOMS: atom_id res chain seq x y z
N MET A 1 -14.57 10.27 -60.27
CA MET A 1 -14.03 11.31 -59.37
C MET A 1 -14.88 11.25 -58.11
N GLU A 2 -14.69 10.21 -57.27
CA GLU A 2 -15.64 9.91 -56.17
C GLU A 2 -15.06 8.89 -55.16
N SER A 3 -13.78 8.99 -54.80
CA SER A 3 -13.15 8.07 -53.83
C SER A 3 -12.19 8.73 -52.83
N GLY A 4 -12.05 10.06 -52.87
CA GLY A 4 -11.27 10.83 -51.89
C GLY A 4 -12.12 11.31 -50.71
N PHE A 5 -13.37 11.68 -50.99
CA PHE A 5 -14.25 12.31 -50.00
C PHE A 5 -14.65 11.38 -48.85
N GLU A 6 -14.87 10.08 -49.11
CA GLU A 6 -15.20 9.11 -48.06
C GLU A 6 -14.00 8.76 -47.16
N LYS A 7 -12.78 8.75 -47.71
CA LYS A 7 -11.58 8.45 -46.93
C LYS A 7 -11.21 9.60 -46.00
N ASP A 8 -11.31 10.83 -46.51
CA ASP A 8 -11.11 12.04 -45.72
C ASP A 8 -12.22 12.22 -44.66
N LEU A 9 -13.47 11.83 -44.96
CA LEU A 9 -14.56 11.84 -43.98
C LEU A 9 -14.35 10.77 -42.89
N VAL A 10 -13.87 9.58 -43.24
CA VAL A 10 -13.55 8.51 -42.28
C VAL A 10 -12.33 8.87 -41.42
N ASP A 11 -11.31 9.52 -41.98
CA ASP A 11 -10.12 9.95 -41.22
C ASP A 11 -10.42 11.20 -40.37
N ALA A 12 -11.29 12.11 -40.83
CA ALA A 12 -11.82 13.20 -40.01
C ALA A 12 -12.81 12.70 -38.94
N LEU A 13 -13.63 11.69 -39.22
CA LEU A 13 -14.48 11.05 -38.20
C LEU A 13 -13.63 10.28 -37.18
N LYS A 14 -12.52 9.64 -37.60
CA LYS A 14 -11.54 9.07 -36.65
C LYS A 14 -10.84 10.14 -35.83
N SER A 15 -10.51 11.32 -36.39
CA SER A 15 -9.92 12.41 -35.61
C SER A 15 -10.93 13.09 -34.68
N VAL A 16 -12.22 13.11 -35.03
CA VAL A 16 -13.31 13.62 -34.19
C VAL A 16 -13.73 12.62 -33.10
N VAL A 17 -13.71 11.31 -33.39
CA VAL A 17 -13.96 10.24 -32.41
C VAL A 17 -12.73 10.00 -31.51
N ASN A 18 -11.50 10.20 -32.01
CA ASN A 18 -10.28 10.25 -31.18
C ASN A 18 -10.14 11.61 -30.45
N GLY A 19 -10.81 12.65 -30.92
CA GLY A 19 -10.70 14.03 -30.42
C GLY A 19 -11.43 14.29 -29.11
N SER A 20 -12.28 13.37 -28.64
CA SER A 20 -13.03 13.56 -27.40
C SER A 20 -12.23 13.30 -26.12
N ASN A 21 -11.08 12.61 -26.20
CA ASN A 21 -10.30 12.21 -25.03
C ASN A 21 -8.90 12.85 -24.96
N TRP A 22 -8.54 13.76 -25.88
CA TRP A 22 -7.28 14.52 -25.76
C TRP A 22 -7.50 15.78 -24.89
N GLN A 23 -6.97 15.75 -23.68
CA GLN A 23 -7.05 16.84 -22.72
C GLN A 23 -5.83 17.76 -22.86
N CYS A 24 -6.05 19.04 -23.13
CA CYS A 24 -4.99 20.04 -23.19
C CYS A 24 -4.58 20.46 -21.77
N LEU A 25 -3.32 20.22 -21.39
CA LEU A 25 -2.82 20.53 -20.05
C LEU A 25 -2.22 21.94 -19.95
N GLY A 26 -1.68 22.47 -21.05
CA GLY A 26 -1.10 23.82 -21.11
C GLY A 26 0.15 23.93 -21.98
N GLU A 27 0.79 25.10 -21.92
CA GLU A 27 1.99 25.42 -22.71
C GLU A 27 3.24 24.70 -22.17
N VAL A 28 4.07 24.20 -23.09
CA VAL A 28 5.35 23.54 -22.78
C VAL A 28 6.24 24.44 -21.91
N ASP A 29 6.28 25.74 -22.18
CA ASP A 29 7.12 26.68 -21.43
C ASP A 29 6.72 26.79 -19.95
N GLN A 30 5.44 26.58 -19.63
CA GLN A 30 4.95 26.59 -18.26
C GLN A 30 5.17 25.23 -17.59
N LEU A 31 4.99 24.14 -18.34
CA LEU A 31 5.06 22.77 -17.83
C LEU A 31 6.51 22.31 -17.64
N LYS A 32 7.45 22.77 -18.46
CA LYS A 32 8.87 22.36 -18.39
C LYS A 32 9.61 22.87 -17.14
N THR A 33 9.02 23.82 -16.41
CA THR A 33 9.61 24.43 -15.20
C THR A 33 9.84 23.42 -14.06
N LEU A 34 9.09 22.31 -14.06
CA LEU A 34 9.25 21.23 -13.10
C LEU A 34 9.60 19.94 -13.84
N LYS A 35 10.37 19.07 -13.17
CA LYS A 35 10.66 17.73 -13.66
C LYS A 35 9.47 16.79 -13.50
N CYS A 36 8.80 16.85 -12.35
CA CYS A 36 7.54 16.15 -12.07
C CYS A 36 6.48 17.18 -11.69
N ARG A 37 5.25 16.98 -12.18
CA ARG A 37 4.09 17.77 -11.78
C ARG A 37 2.89 16.86 -11.64
N ARG A 38 2.24 16.89 -10.48
CA ARG A 38 0.96 16.22 -10.27
C ARG A 38 -0.14 16.90 -11.09
N VAL A 39 -1.00 16.08 -11.70
CA VAL A 39 -2.16 16.49 -12.48
C VAL A 39 -3.37 15.82 -11.87
N TYR A 40 -4.31 16.61 -11.38
CA TYR A 40 -5.42 16.13 -10.58
C TYR A 40 -6.59 15.71 -11.45
N THR A 41 -7.29 14.67 -11.03
CA THR A 41 -8.51 14.19 -11.70
C THR A 41 -9.75 14.36 -10.82
N GLU A 42 -10.92 14.40 -11.44
CA GLU A 42 -12.20 14.38 -10.72
C GLU A 42 -12.53 13.01 -10.08
N GLU A 43 -11.65 12.02 -10.14
CA GLU A 43 -11.92 10.72 -9.53
C GLU A 43 -10.92 10.38 -8.42
N GLY A 44 -9.89 11.21 -8.23
CA GLY A 44 -8.86 11.02 -7.20
C GLY A 44 -7.71 10.10 -7.63
N ASP A 45 -7.82 9.48 -8.81
CA ASP A 45 -6.75 8.82 -9.52
C ASP A 45 -5.89 9.87 -10.26
N ASP A 46 -5.10 10.62 -9.51
CA ASP A 46 -4.24 11.66 -10.07
C ASP A 46 -3.16 11.08 -10.99
N LEU A 47 -2.67 11.90 -11.91
CA LEU A 47 -1.58 11.59 -12.83
C LEU A 47 -0.32 12.36 -12.44
N VAL A 48 0.84 11.89 -12.90
CA VAL A 48 2.10 12.62 -12.85
C VAL A 48 2.56 12.91 -14.27
N LEU A 49 2.74 14.20 -14.58
CA LEU A 49 3.43 14.66 -15.77
C LEU A 49 4.94 14.72 -15.47
N ILE A 50 5.71 14.00 -16.25
CA ILE A 50 7.17 13.94 -16.15
C ILE A 50 7.80 14.58 -17.38
N ASN A 51 8.62 15.59 -17.14
CA ASN A 51 9.42 16.29 -18.13
C ASN A 51 10.87 15.80 -18.09
N VAL A 52 11.36 15.30 -19.21
CA VAL A 52 12.78 14.98 -19.41
C VAL A 52 13.38 15.83 -20.52
N LEU A 53 14.71 15.98 -20.49
CA LEU A 53 15.47 16.72 -21.50
C LEU A 53 15.02 18.19 -21.70
N ASP A 54 14.58 18.84 -20.61
CA ASP A 54 14.23 20.28 -20.56
C ASP A 54 13.09 20.70 -21.51
N GLY A 55 11.98 19.99 -21.45
CA GLY A 55 10.75 20.27 -22.21
C GLY A 55 10.70 19.62 -23.59
N LYS A 56 11.70 18.82 -23.95
CA LYS A 56 11.73 18.10 -25.24
C LYS A 56 10.87 16.85 -25.25
N GLN A 57 10.67 16.22 -24.10
CA GLN A 57 9.88 15.00 -23.98
C GLN A 57 9.07 15.01 -22.69
N PHE A 58 7.81 14.66 -22.81
CA PHE A 58 6.87 14.52 -21.70
C PHE A 58 6.35 13.09 -21.65
N PHE A 59 6.19 12.57 -20.44
CA PHE A 59 5.58 11.29 -20.14
C PHE A 59 4.51 11.49 -19.08
N VAL A 60 3.47 10.66 -19.09
CA VAL A 60 2.41 10.71 -18.09
C VAL A 60 2.14 9.32 -17.57
N LEU A 61 2.11 9.19 -16.25
CA LEU A 61 1.77 7.96 -15.52
C LEU A 61 0.69 8.26 -14.48
N ASP A 62 0.06 7.23 -13.92
CA ASP A 62 -0.65 7.40 -12.64
C ASP A 62 0.32 7.92 -11.57
N ALA A 63 -0.14 8.87 -10.75
CA ALA A 63 0.67 9.47 -9.68
C ALA A 63 0.94 8.49 -8.54
N SER A 64 0.08 7.49 -8.35
CA SER A 64 0.23 6.50 -7.28
C SER A 64 0.90 5.23 -7.79
N CYS A 65 1.99 4.83 -7.13
CA CYS A 65 2.78 3.65 -7.45
C CYS A 65 1.90 2.38 -7.38
N PRO A 66 1.99 1.48 -8.38
CA PRO A 66 1.17 0.28 -8.45
C PRO A 66 1.52 -0.77 -7.39
N HIS A 67 2.59 -0.56 -6.60
CA HIS A 67 2.94 -1.43 -5.48
C HIS A 67 2.12 -1.14 -4.23
N GLU A 68 2.21 0.08 -3.70
CA GLU A 68 1.64 0.41 -2.40
C GLU A 68 1.16 1.87 -2.36
N GLY A 69 0.91 2.48 -3.52
CA GLY A 69 0.33 3.82 -3.60
C GLY A 69 1.33 4.99 -3.48
N GLY A 70 2.64 4.71 -3.36
CA GLY A 70 3.65 5.76 -3.21
C GLY A 70 3.63 6.84 -4.31
N PRO A 71 3.82 8.13 -3.98
CA PRO A 71 3.66 9.24 -4.90
C PRO A 71 4.83 9.33 -5.91
N LEU A 72 4.59 8.95 -7.16
CA LEU A 72 5.59 8.96 -8.21
C LEU A 72 5.98 10.38 -8.66
N ASP A 73 5.16 11.39 -8.39
CA ASP A 73 5.50 12.81 -8.58
C ASP A 73 6.63 13.29 -7.67
N GLU A 74 6.90 12.53 -6.61
CA GLU A 74 8.02 12.72 -5.69
C GLU A 74 9.18 11.74 -5.99
N GLY A 75 9.07 10.91 -7.03
CA GLY A 75 10.09 9.94 -7.42
C GLY A 75 11.30 10.55 -8.11
N ASP A 76 12.46 9.92 -7.92
CA ASP A 76 13.68 10.26 -8.67
C ASP A 76 13.56 9.77 -10.13
N ILE A 77 14.00 10.60 -11.09
CA ILE A 77 14.02 10.23 -12.51
C ILE A 77 15.45 9.92 -12.95
N GLU A 78 15.66 8.72 -13.48
CA GLU A 78 16.96 8.24 -13.94
C GLU A 78 16.94 7.79 -15.41
N ASP A 79 18.08 7.89 -16.07
CA ASP A 79 18.33 7.26 -17.38
C ASP A 79 19.16 5.99 -17.15
N ILE A 80 18.54 4.84 -17.45
CA ILE A 80 19.15 3.52 -17.36
C ILE A 80 19.23 2.94 -18.77
N ASP A 81 20.43 3.02 -19.35
CA ASP A 81 20.75 2.49 -20.68
C ASP A 81 19.82 2.99 -21.81
N GLY A 82 19.51 4.30 -21.77
CA GLY A 82 18.66 4.96 -22.77
C GLY A 82 17.16 4.82 -22.50
N ARG A 83 16.78 4.24 -21.35
CA ARG A 83 15.40 4.18 -20.86
C ARG A 83 15.26 5.09 -19.65
N TRP A 84 14.38 6.08 -19.77
CA TRP A 84 13.98 6.90 -18.65
C TRP A 84 13.07 6.12 -17.72
N VAL A 85 13.38 6.14 -16.43
CA VAL A 85 12.57 5.52 -15.38
C VAL A 85 12.27 6.52 -14.27
N VAL A 86 11.11 6.40 -13.64
CA VAL A 86 10.84 7.00 -12.34
C VAL A 86 11.00 5.94 -11.26
N LEU A 87 11.75 6.25 -10.21
CA LEU A 87 11.88 5.42 -9.03
C LEU A 87 10.82 5.82 -8.02
N CYS A 88 9.97 4.88 -7.62
CA CYS A 88 9.03 5.12 -6.52
C CYS A 88 9.81 5.54 -5.27
N PRO A 89 9.47 6.68 -4.64
CA PRO A 89 10.25 7.19 -3.50
C PRO A 89 10.13 6.28 -2.26
N TRP A 90 9.12 5.42 -2.20
CA TRP A 90 8.88 4.52 -1.06
C TRP A 90 9.67 3.22 -1.14
N HIS A 91 9.70 2.58 -2.31
CA HIS A 91 10.25 1.22 -2.44
C HIS A 91 11.40 1.12 -3.46
N SER A 92 11.76 2.24 -4.09
CA SER A 92 12.79 2.31 -5.14
C SER A 92 12.55 1.36 -6.33
N TYR A 93 11.30 0.98 -6.56
CA TYR A 93 10.89 0.27 -7.77
C TYR A 93 10.91 1.24 -8.94
N ASP A 94 11.64 0.86 -9.98
CA ASP A 94 11.77 1.58 -11.24
C ASP A 94 10.54 1.36 -12.10
N TYR A 95 10.03 2.41 -12.75
CA TYR A 95 8.99 2.32 -13.76
C TYR A 95 9.44 3.05 -15.02
N ASP A 96 9.56 2.32 -16.12
CA ASP A 96 9.88 2.89 -17.43
C ASP A 96 8.80 3.91 -17.84
N LEU A 97 9.21 5.13 -18.15
CA LEU A 97 8.28 6.25 -18.38
C LEU A 97 7.42 6.06 -19.64
N LYS A 98 7.87 5.21 -20.58
CA LYS A 98 7.18 4.97 -21.84
C LYS A 98 6.24 3.78 -21.79
N THR A 99 6.65 2.72 -21.08
CA THR A 99 5.95 1.42 -21.08
C THR A 99 5.31 1.08 -19.74
N GLY A 100 5.65 1.80 -18.68
CA GLY A 100 5.22 1.54 -17.31
C GLY A 100 5.85 0.31 -16.67
N GLN A 101 6.66 -0.47 -17.40
CA GLN A 101 7.23 -1.72 -16.90
C GLN A 101 8.33 -1.46 -15.85
N SER A 102 8.33 -2.29 -14.81
CA SER A 102 9.34 -2.26 -13.74
C SER A 102 10.30 -3.45 -13.80
N SER A 103 11.50 -3.33 -13.22
CA SER A 103 12.34 -4.50 -12.93
C SER A 103 11.74 -5.42 -11.85
N SER A 104 10.91 -4.87 -10.95
CA SER A 104 10.02 -5.66 -10.05
C SER A 104 8.89 -6.35 -10.83
N GLY A 105 8.76 -5.97 -12.10
CA GLY A 105 7.79 -6.37 -13.09
C GLY A 105 6.34 -6.14 -12.74
N LEU A 106 6.06 -5.28 -11.74
CA LEU A 106 4.89 -4.41 -11.69
C LEU A 106 4.80 -3.58 -12.98
N VAL A 107 3.57 -3.24 -13.37
CA VAL A 107 3.32 -2.36 -14.51
C VAL A 107 2.51 -1.16 -14.02
N GLN A 108 3.02 0.04 -14.31
CA GLN A 108 2.32 1.29 -14.08
C GLN A 108 1.54 1.70 -15.32
N ASP A 109 0.38 2.32 -15.13
CA ASP A 109 -0.40 2.87 -16.24
C ASP A 109 0.30 4.10 -16.82
N THR A 110 0.45 4.11 -18.14
CA THR A 110 1.00 5.23 -18.91
C THR A 110 -0.06 5.80 -19.84
N TYR A 111 -0.06 7.10 -20.04
CA TYR A 111 -1.02 7.80 -20.89
C TYR A 111 -0.28 8.37 -22.11
N PRO A 112 -0.84 8.24 -23.33
CA PRO A 112 -0.28 8.88 -24.51
C PRO A 112 -0.19 10.39 -24.33
N VAL A 113 0.95 10.97 -24.71
CA VAL A 113 1.22 12.41 -24.64
C VAL A 113 1.65 12.90 -26.00
N GLU A 114 1.06 13.99 -26.46
CA GLU A 114 1.45 14.69 -27.68
C GLU A 114 1.75 16.16 -27.42
N VAL A 115 2.75 16.69 -28.11
CA VAL A 115 3.05 18.12 -28.10
C VAL A 115 2.69 18.69 -29.46
N VAL A 116 1.65 19.52 -29.51
CA VAL A 116 1.13 20.12 -30.74
C VAL A 116 1.11 21.63 -30.54
N GLU A 117 1.75 22.37 -31.47
CA GLU A 117 1.80 23.83 -31.45
C GLU A 117 2.27 24.45 -30.11
N GLY A 118 3.21 23.80 -29.43
CA GLY A 118 3.76 24.28 -28.15
C GLY A 118 2.93 23.92 -26.92
N LYS A 119 1.82 23.20 -27.08
CA LYS A 119 0.97 22.72 -25.98
C LYS A 119 1.08 21.22 -25.77
N VAL A 120 0.95 20.80 -24.52
CA VAL A 120 0.97 19.38 -24.11
C VAL A 120 -0.46 18.85 -24.00
N TYR A 121 -0.73 17.75 -24.68
CA TYR A 121 -2.01 17.04 -24.69
C TYR A 121 -1.84 15.63 -24.13
N ILE A 122 -2.81 15.18 -23.32
CA ILE A 122 -2.82 13.85 -22.70
C ILE A 122 -4.08 13.11 -23.15
N TYR A 123 -3.93 11.88 -23.62
CA TYR A 123 -5.07 11.05 -24.00
C TYR A 123 -5.67 10.34 -22.77
N THR A 124 -6.81 10.83 -22.30
CA THR A 124 -7.58 10.27 -21.19
C THR A 124 -9.03 10.73 -21.24
N ASP A 125 -9.93 9.85 -20.83
CA ASP A 125 -11.35 10.14 -20.58
C ASP A 125 -11.58 10.97 -19.30
N LYS A 126 -10.56 11.11 -18.45
CA LYS A 126 -10.62 11.89 -17.19
C LYS A 126 -10.48 13.38 -17.46
N SER A 127 -11.27 14.19 -16.77
CA SER A 127 -11.07 15.64 -16.72
C SER A 127 -9.84 15.97 -15.88
N LEU A 128 -8.91 16.75 -16.44
CA LEU A 128 -7.62 17.07 -15.81
C LEU A 128 -7.57 18.50 -15.28
N SER A 129 -6.93 18.69 -14.13
CA SER A 129 -6.65 19.99 -13.52
C SER A 129 -5.20 20.08 -13.05
N LEU A 130 -4.59 21.26 -13.20
CA LEU A 130 -3.28 21.55 -12.60
C LEU A 130 -3.38 22.04 -11.15
N GLN A 131 -4.60 22.33 -10.68
CA GLN A 131 -4.86 22.74 -9.31
C GLN A 131 -5.43 21.57 -8.52
N PRO A 132 -5.01 21.36 -7.27
CA PRO A 132 -5.62 20.38 -6.40
C PRO A 132 -7.10 20.68 -6.23
N ARG A 133 -7.90 19.64 -5.97
CA ARG A 133 -9.30 19.81 -5.61
C ARG A 133 -9.42 20.69 -4.38
N ASN A 134 -10.40 21.59 -4.40
CA ASN A 134 -10.92 22.19 -3.17
C ASN A 134 -11.64 21.10 -2.37
N THR A 135 -10.87 20.27 -1.66
CA THR A 135 -11.40 19.58 -0.50
C THR A 135 -11.54 20.64 0.57
N SER A 136 -12.79 20.97 0.93
CA SER A 136 -13.06 21.77 2.12
C SER A 136 -12.23 21.21 3.26
N GLN A 137 -11.30 22.03 3.77
CA GLN A 137 -10.48 21.70 4.92
C GLN A 137 -11.42 21.32 6.06
N VAL A 138 -11.43 20.03 6.41
CA VAL A 138 -11.95 19.61 7.72
C VAL A 138 -10.90 20.10 8.72
N THR A 139 -11.13 21.28 9.28
CA THR A 139 -10.40 21.78 10.43
C THR A 139 -10.71 20.88 11.61
N THR A 140 -9.79 20.01 11.97
CA THR A 140 -9.84 19.30 13.25
C THR A 140 -9.18 20.18 14.30
N ASP A 141 -10.01 20.76 15.18
CA ASP A 141 -9.54 21.30 16.45
C ASP A 141 -9.00 20.14 17.32
N PRO A 142 -7.86 20.32 18.02
CA PRO A 142 -7.33 19.29 18.90
C PRO A 142 -8.16 19.26 20.19
N ALA A 143 -9.05 18.27 20.30
CA ALA A 143 -9.69 17.93 21.57
C ALA A 143 -8.65 17.30 22.50
N VAL A 144 -8.36 18.02 23.58
CA VAL A 144 -7.55 17.54 24.71
C VAL A 144 -8.26 16.35 25.35
N ILE A 145 -7.72 15.15 25.14
CA ILE A 145 -8.15 13.95 25.86
C ILE A 145 -7.36 13.89 27.18
N SER A 146 -8.11 14.00 28.27
CA SER A 146 -7.68 13.77 29.63
C SER A 146 -7.02 12.41 29.76
N SER A 147 -5.74 12.41 30.16
CA SER A 147 -4.98 11.22 30.53
C SER A 147 -5.66 10.53 31.71
N THR A 148 -6.39 9.45 31.46
CA THR A 148 -6.67 8.45 32.49
C THR A 148 -5.37 7.72 32.78
N GLU A 149 -4.89 7.85 34.02
CA GLU A 149 -3.78 7.08 34.56
C GLU A 149 -3.98 5.58 34.29
N VAL A 150 -3.10 5.03 33.46
CA VAL A 150 -2.97 3.58 33.27
C VAL A 150 -2.50 3.00 34.58
N LYS A 151 -3.35 2.21 35.24
CA LYS A 151 -2.93 1.39 36.39
C LYS A 151 -1.79 0.48 35.91
N GLU A 152 -0.62 0.58 36.53
CA GLU A 152 0.62 -0.19 36.20
C GLU A 152 0.48 -1.74 36.22
N ASN A 153 -0.72 -2.27 36.48
CA ASN A 153 -1.00 -3.71 36.66
C ASN A 153 -2.02 -4.29 35.67
N ASP A 154 -2.42 -3.57 34.61
CA ASP A 154 -3.26 -4.20 33.57
C ASP A 154 -2.42 -5.18 32.73
N ASN A 155 -2.99 -6.37 32.46
CA ASN A 155 -2.36 -7.46 31.71
C ASN A 155 -3.30 -7.99 30.61
N SER A 156 -4.28 -7.20 30.20
CA SER A 156 -5.20 -7.60 29.13
C SER A 156 -4.54 -7.56 27.74
N LEU A 157 -5.09 -8.29 26.78
CA LEU A 157 -4.62 -8.31 25.40
C LEU A 157 -4.66 -6.92 24.77
N THR A 158 -5.79 -6.21 24.90
CA THR A 158 -5.96 -4.85 24.37
C THR A 158 -5.02 -3.85 25.03
N TYR A 159 -4.71 -3.99 26.33
CA TYR A 159 -3.68 -3.17 26.98
C TYR A 159 -2.32 -3.35 26.30
N TRP A 160 -1.92 -4.60 26.07
CA TRP A 160 -0.66 -4.90 25.41
C TRP A 160 -0.63 -4.47 23.94
N ALA A 161 -1.73 -4.66 23.20
CA ALA A 161 -1.86 -4.19 21.82
C ALA A 161 -1.66 -2.68 21.74
N VAL A 162 -2.33 -1.91 22.60
CA VAL A 162 -2.16 -0.45 22.70
C VAL A 162 -0.72 -0.08 23.06
N LYS A 163 -0.11 -0.81 23.99
CA LYS A 163 1.28 -0.57 24.40
C LYS A 163 2.27 -0.82 23.26
N VAL A 164 2.04 -1.83 22.43
CA VAL A 164 2.85 -2.08 21.22
C VAL A 164 2.67 -0.91 20.23
N LEU A 165 1.43 -0.51 19.94
CA LEU A 165 1.13 0.63 19.05
C LEU A 165 1.75 1.93 19.55
N GLN A 166 1.89 2.11 20.87
CA GLN A 166 2.52 3.28 21.50
C GLN A 166 4.05 3.16 21.65
N THR A 167 4.64 2.01 21.36
CA THR A 167 6.10 1.83 21.41
C THR A 167 6.73 2.47 20.18
N ALA A 168 7.52 3.54 20.38
CA ALA A 168 8.08 4.34 19.29
C ALA A 168 9.32 3.70 18.63
N ASP A 169 10.19 3.08 19.42
CA ASP A 169 11.40 2.43 18.91
C ASP A 169 11.02 1.13 18.16
N PRO A 170 11.52 0.96 16.92
CA PRO A 170 11.12 -0.15 16.07
C PRO A 170 11.64 -1.53 16.54
N GLU A 171 12.83 -1.59 17.16
CA GLU A 171 13.34 -2.86 17.71
C GLU A 171 12.62 -3.25 19.00
N ASP A 172 12.37 -2.29 19.89
CA ASP A 172 11.63 -2.52 21.12
C ASP A 172 10.17 -2.89 20.82
N LYS A 173 9.55 -2.28 19.81
CA LYS A 173 8.23 -2.67 19.31
C LYS A 173 8.22 -4.14 18.88
N ALA A 174 9.15 -4.54 18.03
CA ALA A 174 9.23 -5.92 17.55
C ALA A 174 9.50 -6.91 18.70
N ARG A 175 10.42 -6.59 19.63
CA ARG A 175 10.68 -7.42 20.81
C ARG A 175 9.47 -7.53 21.73
N LEU A 176 8.75 -6.42 21.93
CA LEU A 176 7.53 -6.42 22.73
C LEU A 176 6.47 -7.30 22.08
N THR A 177 6.23 -7.15 20.77
CA THR A 177 5.31 -8.01 20.01
C THR A 177 5.60 -9.50 20.23
N LEU A 178 6.85 -9.93 20.03
CA LEU A 178 7.24 -11.33 20.22
C LEU A 178 7.00 -11.82 21.66
N LYS A 179 7.32 -10.99 22.65
CA LYS A 179 7.07 -11.29 24.07
C LYS A 179 5.58 -11.47 24.33
N ILE A 180 4.72 -10.57 23.82
CA ILE A 180 3.27 -10.68 24.06
C ILE A 180 2.69 -11.90 23.34
N GLY A 181 3.19 -12.24 22.14
CA GLY A 181 2.80 -13.48 21.47
C GLY A 181 3.15 -14.75 22.26
N GLU A 182 4.28 -14.76 22.97
CA GLU A 182 4.63 -15.85 23.90
C GLU A 182 3.70 -15.88 25.12
N LEU A 183 3.44 -14.73 25.75
CA LEU A 183 2.53 -14.63 26.90
C LEU A 183 1.08 -15.03 26.55
N TRP A 184 0.63 -14.72 25.33
CA TRP A 184 -0.67 -15.15 24.83
C TRP A 184 -0.72 -16.67 24.62
N ARG A 185 0.27 -17.24 23.93
CA ARG A 185 0.33 -18.69 23.65
C ARG A 185 0.52 -19.55 24.89
N SER A 186 1.24 -19.05 25.89
CA SER A 186 1.42 -19.72 27.18
C SER A 186 0.19 -19.62 28.09
N GLY A 187 -0.77 -18.76 27.77
CA GLY A 187 -1.96 -18.51 28.59
C GLY A 187 -1.69 -17.61 29.80
N GLU A 188 -0.60 -16.83 29.81
CA GLU A 188 -0.36 -15.80 30.81
C GLU A 188 -1.21 -14.54 30.57
N VAL A 189 -1.52 -14.23 29.30
CA VAL A 189 -2.53 -13.24 28.91
C VAL A 189 -3.78 -13.98 28.46
N THR A 190 -4.87 -13.86 29.22
CA THR A 190 -6.15 -14.56 28.95
C THR A 190 -7.34 -13.62 28.83
N VAL A 191 -7.23 -12.41 29.37
CA VAL A 191 -8.30 -11.41 29.36
C VAL A 191 -8.12 -10.49 28.15
N ILE A 192 -9.17 -10.29 27.36
CA ILE A 192 -9.13 -9.40 26.19
C ILE A 192 -8.99 -7.93 26.62
N GLY A 193 -9.78 -7.49 27.60
CA GLY A 193 -9.79 -6.10 28.10
C GLY A 193 -10.57 -5.13 27.22
N ASN A 194 -10.41 -3.82 27.45
CA ASN A 194 -11.21 -2.78 26.78
C ASN A 194 -10.43 -1.49 26.48
N HIS A 195 -9.16 -1.57 26.10
CA HIS A 195 -8.36 -0.39 25.75
C HIS A 195 -8.58 0.05 24.30
N SER A 196 -8.53 1.36 24.01
CA SER A 196 -8.63 1.89 22.65
C SER A 196 -7.26 1.97 22.00
N PRO A 197 -7.08 1.53 20.73
CA PRO A 197 -5.89 1.88 19.97
C PRO A 197 -5.77 3.41 19.79
N PRO A 198 -4.54 3.95 19.66
CA PRO A 198 -4.36 5.33 19.22
C PRO A 198 -4.77 5.51 17.76
N ASP A 199 -5.09 6.75 17.35
CA ASP A 199 -5.41 7.10 15.95
C ASP A 199 -4.25 6.79 14.99
N GLN A 200 -3.02 6.85 15.51
CA GLN A 200 -1.81 6.48 14.80
C GLN A 200 -0.80 5.86 15.76
N PRO A 201 -0.04 4.82 15.34
CA PRO A 201 1.01 4.25 16.14
C PRO A 201 2.14 5.25 16.34
N SER A 202 2.79 5.16 17.48
CA SER A 202 3.97 5.98 17.78
C SER A 202 5.14 5.58 16.89
N ARG A 203 5.97 6.57 16.59
CA ARG A 203 7.21 6.46 15.81
C ARG A 203 8.30 7.24 16.53
N ASP A 204 9.53 6.75 16.45
CA ASP A 204 10.68 7.48 16.96
C ASP A 204 10.82 8.83 16.22
N PRO A 205 10.77 9.97 16.92
CA PRO A 205 10.92 11.30 16.32
C PRO A 205 12.29 11.54 15.67
N GLN A 206 13.30 10.72 15.95
CA GLN A 206 14.62 10.78 15.32
C GLN A 206 14.67 10.07 13.95
N LEU A 207 13.67 9.25 13.61
CA LEU A 207 13.53 8.74 12.25
C LEU A 207 13.31 9.94 11.33
N ASN A 208 14.15 10.07 10.30
CA ASN A 208 13.94 11.07 9.25
C ASN A 208 12.71 10.69 8.42
N VAL A 209 11.52 10.97 8.95
CA VAL A 209 10.27 10.95 8.20
C VAL A 209 10.28 12.20 7.33
N VAL A 210 10.92 12.14 6.16
CA VAL A 210 10.72 13.18 5.15
C VAL A 210 9.46 12.86 4.36
N ALA A 211 8.69 13.92 4.05
CA ALA A 211 7.70 13.85 3.00
C ALA A 211 8.37 13.26 1.75
N PRO A 212 7.69 12.40 0.99
CA PRO A 212 8.36 11.65 -0.06
C PRO A 212 8.99 12.61 -1.10
N GLY A 213 10.11 12.19 -1.72
CA GLY A 213 10.81 12.97 -2.75
C GLY A 213 11.85 14.01 -2.34
N LYS A 214 12.32 14.00 -1.09
CA LYS A 214 13.47 14.83 -0.64
C LYS A 214 14.77 14.05 -0.37
N GLU A 215 14.95 12.91 -1.03
CA GLU A 215 16.10 12.03 -0.80
C GLU A 215 17.34 12.42 -1.64
N LYS A 216 18.54 12.01 -1.19
CA LYS A 216 19.77 12.19 -1.98
C LYS A 216 19.80 11.18 -3.13
N LYS A 217 20.12 11.66 -4.34
CA LYS A 217 20.27 10.87 -5.58
C LYS A 217 20.97 9.53 -5.34
N ARG A 218 20.27 8.44 -5.63
CA ARG A 218 20.76 7.07 -5.49
C ARG A 218 21.50 6.64 -6.78
N GLY A 219 22.45 5.73 -6.65
CA GLY A 219 23.28 5.26 -7.77
C GLY A 219 22.61 4.12 -8.55
N LYS A 220 23.17 3.80 -9.72
CA LYS A 220 22.70 2.73 -10.63
C LYS A 220 22.35 1.41 -9.91
N GLY A 221 21.29 0.74 -10.36
CA GLY A 221 20.81 -0.54 -9.81
C GLY A 221 21.88 -1.64 -9.78
N GLY A 222 21.89 -2.46 -8.72
CA GLY A 222 22.87 -3.53 -8.50
C GLY A 222 24.01 -3.16 -7.54
N THR A 223 24.08 -1.90 -7.11
CA THR A 223 25.04 -1.43 -6.10
C THR A 223 24.63 -1.82 -4.68
N GLN A 224 25.58 -1.82 -3.73
CA GLN A 224 25.28 -2.00 -2.30
C GLN A 224 24.24 -0.98 -1.79
N SER A 225 24.29 0.26 -2.28
CA SER A 225 23.29 1.28 -1.98
C SER A 225 21.88 0.86 -2.41
N SER A 226 21.73 0.27 -3.61
CA SER A 226 20.42 -0.19 -4.07
C SER A 226 19.88 -1.36 -3.23
N ARG A 227 20.76 -2.26 -2.77
CA ARG A 227 20.40 -3.38 -1.89
C ARG A 227 19.93 -2.90 -0.52
N ILE A 228 20.69 -1.98 0.09
CA ILE A 228 20.32 -1.32 1.36
C ILE A 228 18.95 -0.64 1.20
N SER A 229 18.72 0.09 0.11
CA SER A 229 17.46 0.78 -0.14
C SER A 229 16.26 -0.17 -0.20
N ASN A 230 16.38 -1.28 -0.93
CA ASN A 230 15.29 -2.27 -1.04
C ASN A 230 15.02 -2.94 0.33
N LEU A 231 16.06 -3.39 1.04
CA LEU A 231 15.89 -4.03 2.35
C LEU A 231 15.35 -3.08 3.42
N HIS A 232 15.76 -1.81 3.39
CA HIS A 232 15.24 -0.78 4.29
C HIS A 232 13.76 -0.50 4.01
N SER A 233 13.38 -0.42 2.73
CA SER A 233 11.98 -0.23 2.34
C SER A 233 11.10 -1.39 2.79
N LEU A 234 11.57 -2.63 2.64
CA LEU A 234 10.87 -3.81 3.17
C LEU A 234 10.77 -3.76 4.69
N ALA A 235 11.84 -3.42 5.41
CA ALA A 235 11.78 -3.28 6.87
C ALA A 235 10.77 -2.20 7.31
N ASN A 236 10.58 -1.15 6.51
CA ASN A 236 9.55 -0.15 6.78
C ASN A 236 8.13 -0.71 6.61
N ILE A 237 7.91 -1.56 5.59
CA ILE A 237 6.65 -2.28 5.41
C ILE A 237 6.38 -3.17 6.63
N GLU A 238 7.35 -3.98 7.05
CA GLU A 238 7.20 -4.88 8.21
C GLU A 238 6.84 -4.12 9.49
N GLN A 239 7.41 -2.93 9.71
CA GLN A 239 7.04 -2.09 10.86
C GLN A 239 5.57 -1.66 10.84
N TRP A 240 5.05 -1.33 9.66
CA TRP A 240 3.62 -1.05 9.51
C TRP A 240 2.78 -2.30 9.65
N ALA A 241 3.24 -3.45 9.14
CA ALA A 241 2.53 -4.72 9.25
C ALA A 241 2.36 -5.16 10.72
N ILE A 242 3.40 -4.98 11.57
CA ILE A 242 3.27 -5.17 13.03
C ILE A 242 2.14 -4.31 13.59
N ASP A 243 2.10 -3.03 13.23
CA ASP A 243 1.07 -2.12 13.73
C ASP A 243 -0.33 -2.47 13.21
N LEU A 244 -0.45 -2.86 11.95
CA LEU A 244 -1.72 -3.26 11.34
C LEU A 244 -2.30 -4.51 12.02
N ALA A 245 -1.45 -5.50 12.30
CA ALA A 245 -1.83 -6.72 12.99
C ALA A 245 -2.23 -6.47 14.46
N TRP A 246 -1.58 -5.54 15.15
CA TRP A 246 -2.01 -5.15 16.50
C TRP A 246 -3.23 -4.23 16.50
N ASP A 247 -3.39 -3.39 15.48
CA ASP A 247 -4.55 -2.51 15.33
C ASP A 247 -5.83 -3.31 15.15
N ILE A 248 -5.82 -4.34 14.30
CA ILE A 248 -7.01 -5.18 14.12
C ILE A 248 -7.39 -5.90 15.42
N VAL A 249 -6.39 -6.37 16.20
CA VAL A 249 -6.58 -6.98 17.52
C VAL A 249 -7.13 -5.97 18.53
N ALA A 250 -6.62 -4.75 18.59
CA ALA A 250 -7.06 -3.74 19.54
C ALA A 250 -8.44 -3.15 19.21
N ARG A 251 -8.71 -2.95 17.92
CA ARG A 251 -9.86 -2.18 17.42
C ARG A 251 -11.12 -3.03 17.32
N PHE A 252 -11.00 -4.23 16.74
CA PHE A 252 -12.16 -5.06 16.40
C PHE A 252 -12.49 -6.13 17.45
N THR A 253 -11.77 -6.16 18.57
CA THR A 253 -12.16 -6.93 19.77
C THR A 253 -13.21 -6.23 20.62
N ARG A 254 -13.58 -4.99 20.27
CA ARG A 254 -14.15 -4.04 21.21
C ARG A 254 -15.67 -3.86 21.19
N LEU A 255 -16.44 -4.86 20.76
CA LEU A 255 -17.91 -4.78 20.81
C LEU A 255 -18.52 -5.81 21.75
N SER A 256 -18.64 -5.41 23.01
CA SER A 256 -19.87 -4.79 23.53
C SER A 256 -19.78 -4.69 25.06
N CYS A 257 -19.81 -3.47 25.60
CA CYS A 257 -20.23 -3.17 26.98
C CYS A 257 -20.72 -1.70 27.05
N GLY A 258 -21.96 -1.46 26.61
CA GLY A 258 -22.79 -0.31 27.03
C GLY A 258 -22.52 1.08 26.42
N GLY A 259 -23.23 1.41 25.32
CA GLY A 259 -23.47 2.76 24.78
C GLY A 259 -22.23 3.43 24.16
N HIS A 260 -22.14 3.77 22.87
CA HIS A 260 -23.13 4.17 21.88
C HIS A 260 -22.69 3.66 20.50
N SER A 261 -23.18 2.47 20.10
CA SER A 261 -23.35 1.99 18.73
C SER A 261 -23.65 0.49 18.84
N GLU A 262 -24.93 0.13 18.82
CA GLU A 262 -25.35 -1.25 18.56
C GLU A 262 -25.16 -1.47 17.05
N THR A 263 -24.07 -2.11 16.59
CA THR A 263 -24.10 -3.05 15.44
C THR A 263 -22.75 -3.63 14.95
N ASP A 264 -21.56 -3.12 15.25
CA ASP A 264 -20.41 -3.46 14.36
C ASP A 264 -19.58 -4.75 14.61
N HIS A 265 -19.76 -5.53 15.69
CA HIS A 265 -19.12 -6.87 15.85
C HIS A 265 -20.05 -7.90 16.48
N THR A 266 -21.35 -7.64 16.48
CA THR A 266 -22.32 -8.74 16.58
C THR A 266 -22.41 -9.33 15.19
N LEU A 267 -21.79 -10.50 14.98
CA LEU A 267 -21.82 -11.16 13.67
C LEU A 267 -23.27 -11.41 13.24
N ASP A 268 -24.15 -11.68 14.21
CA ASP A 268 -25.55 -11.92 13.97
C ASP A 268 -26.46 -11.24 15.02
N ALA A 269 -27.77 -11.41 14.83
CA ALA A 269 -28.78 -10.95 15.78
C ALA A 269 -28.70 -11.66 17.16
N SER A 270 -27.88 -12.71 17.29
CA SER A 270 -27.65 -13.41 18.56
C SER A 270 -26.56 -12.75 19.41
N GLY A 271 -25.83 -11.78 18.84
CA GLY A 271 -24.72 -11.12 19.50
C GLY A 271 -23.43 -11.94 19.49
N GLN A 272 -23.27 -12.85 18.51
CA GLN A 272 -22.08 -13.71 18.42
C GLN A 272 -20.82 -12.87 18.24
N GLN A 273 -19.87 -13.04 19.17
CA GLN A 273 -18.53 -12.44 19.10
C GLN A 273 -17.60 -13.27 18.22
N LEU A 274 -16.53 -12.63 17.72
CA LEU A 274 -15.46 -13.33 17.01
C LEU A 274 -14.82 -14.40 17.92
N PRO A 275 -14.50 -15.58 17.36
CA PRO A 275 -13.89 -16.67 18.12
C PRO A 275 -12.44 -16.32 18.49
N LYS A 276 -11.89 -16.96 19.53
CA LYS A 276 -10.54 -16.71 20.03
C LYS A 276 -9.47 -16.90 18.94
N GLU A 277 -9.70 -17.84 18.03
CA GLU A 277 -8.81 -18.17 16.92
C GLU A 277 -8.55 -16.96 16.00
N PHE A 278 -9.47 -15.98 15.95
CA PHE A 278 -9.24 -14.72 15.24
C PHE A 278 -8.05 -13.97 15.84
N LEU A 279 -7.99 -13.92 17.17
CA LEU A 279 -6.89 -13.30 17.90
C LEU A 279 -5.63 -14.13 17.77
N ASP A 280 -5.74 -15.46 17.82
CA ASP A 280 -4.58 -16.35 17.65
C ASP A 280 -3.88 -16.11 16.31
N ASP A 281 -4.66 -16.02 15.23
CA ASP A 281 -4.12 -15.78 13.88
C ASP A 281 -3.47 -14.39 13.76
N PHE A 282 -4.14 -13.31 14.18
CA PHE A 282 -3.56 -11.95 14.02
C PHE A 282 -2.42 -11.64 15.01
N ILE A 283 -2.37 -12.28 16.17
CA ILE A 283 -1.19 -12.23 17.05
C ILE A 283 -0.03 -13.00 16.41
N GLN A 284 -0.30 -14.12 15.73
CA GLN A 284 0.73 -14.87 15.00
C GLN A 284 1.26 -14.04 13.83
N VAL A 285 0.39 -13.42 13.03
CA VAL A 285 0.79 -12.46 11.97
C VAL A 285 1.69 -11.37 12.58
N ALA A 286 1.27 -10.70 13.65
CA ALA A 286 2.10 -9.67 14.31
C ALA A 286 3.49 -10.19 14.73
N CYS A 287 3.57 -11.43 15.23
CA CYS A 287 4.83 -12.07 15.60
C CYS A 287 5.72 -12.36 14.38
N ASP A 288 5.13 -12.78 13.27
CA ASP A 288 5.85 -13.03 12.03
C ASP A 288 6.38 -11.72 11.43
N GLU A 289 5.60 -10.63 11.42
CA GLU A 289 6.09 -9.31 10.97
C GLU A 289 7.20 -8.76 11.88
N ALA A 290 7.09 -8.98 13.19
CA ALA A 290 8.15 -8.63 14.13
C ALA A 290 9.44 -9.42 13.86
N LYS A 291 9.32 -10.72 13.53
CA LYS A 291 10.44 -11.57 13.11
C LYS A 291 11.02 -11.08 11.77
N HIS A 292 10.19 -10.77 10.78
CA HIS A 292 10.61 -10.25 9.47
C HIS A 292 11.39 -8.95 9.60
N PHE A 293 10.86 -8.00 10.36
CA PHE A 293 11.53 -6.74 10.66
C PHE A 293 12.91 -6.96 11.27
N LEU A 294 13.02 -7.84 12.28
CA LEU A 294 14.30 -8.11 12.95
C LEU A 294 15.30 -8.79 12.02
N LEU A 295 14.85 -9.71 11.15
CA LEU A 295 15.70 -10.33 10.12
C LEU A 295 16.24 -9.28 9.14
N LEU A 296 15.39 -8.39 8.64
CA LEU A 296 15.78 -7.32 7.71
C LEU A 296 16.69 -6.29 8.40
N SER A 297 16.38 -5.89 9.64
CA SER A 297 17.21 -4.98 10.43
C SER A 297 18.62 -5.54 10.66
N ASN A 298 18.72 -6.82 11.02
CA ASN A 298 20.02 -7.50 11.14
C ASN A 298 20.75 -7.57 9.79
N ARG A 299 20.01 -7.82 8.69
CA ARG A 299 20.61 -7.81 7.35
C ARG A 299 21.13 -6.44 6.93
N LEU A 300 20.46 -5.36 7.32
CA LEU A 300 20.92 -3.98 7.09
C LEU A 300 22.23 -3.71 7.86
N LYS A 301 22.34 -4.18 9.11
CA LYS A 301 23.57 -4.08 9.92
C LYS A 301 24.75 -4.81 9.27
N ASP A 302 24.51 -6.01 8.73
CA ASP A 302 25.51 -6.76 7.96
C ASP A 302 25.99 -6.02 6.68
N LEU A 303 25.27 -4.99 6.23
CA LEU A 303 25.60 -4.15 5.08
C LEU A 303 26.12 -2.75 5.48
N ASP A 304 26.53 -2.59 6.75
CA ASP A 304 26.97 -1.33 7.36
C ASP A 304 25.89 -0.23 7.29
N SER A 305 24.62 -0.62 7.44
CA SER A 305 23.46 0.27 7.49
C SER A 305 22.55 -0.05 8.68
N HIS A 306 21.43 0.65 8.81
CA HIS A 306 20.44 0.44 9.86
C HIS A 306 19.06 0.90 9.41
N PHE A 307 18.01 0.39 10.07
CA PHE A 307 16.67 0.93 9.88
C PHE A 307 16.62 2.39 10.35
N GLY A 308 15.97 3.26 9.59
CA GLY A 308 16.01 4.72 9.77
C GLY A 308 17.19 5.46 9.10
N ALA A 309 18.16 4.75 8.51
CA ALA A 309 19.25 5.39 7.74
C ALA A 309 18.76 6.06 6.44
N LEU A 310 17.63 5.58 5.90
CA LEU A 310 16.88 6.16 4.78
C LEU A 310 15.49 6.58 5.27
N THR A 311 14.77 7.34 4.43
CA THR A 311 13.41 7.81 4.74
C THR A 311 12.47 6.65 4.97
N VAL A 312 11.53 6.85 5.89
CA VAL A 312 10.38 5.96 6.10
C VAL A 312 9.09 6.65 5.67
N HIS A 313 8.22 5.91 4.99
CA HIS A 313 6.89 6.36 4.52
C HIS A 313 5.77 5.71 5.32
N ASN A 314 4.56 6.28 5.26
CA ASN A 314 3.40 5.89 6.07
C ASN A 314 2.20 5.32 5.27
N GLY A 315 2.36 5.02 3.98
CA GLY A 315 1.23 4.75 3.08
C GLY A 315 0.26 3.65 3.50
N LEU A 316 0.75 2.59 4.15
CA LEU A 316 -0.08 1.48 4.61
C LEU A 316 -1.08 1.88 5.71
N TRP A 317 -0.76 2.90 6.52
CA TRP A 317 -1.65 3.33 7.61
C TRP A 317 -2.86 4.11 7.12
N GLU A 318 -2.79 4.69 5.91
CA GLU A 318 -3.95 5.37 5.32
C GLU A 318 -5.10 4.38 5.08
N SER A 319 -4.79 3.19 4.56
CA SER A 319 -5.76 2.09 4.40
C SER A 319 -6.34 1.63 5.74
N ALA A 320 -5.54 1.64 6.81
CA ALA A 320 -6.04 1.33 8.15
C ALA A 320 -7.07 2.36 8.63
N ARG A 321 -6.77 3.65 8.48
CA ARG A 321 -7.70 4.73 8.83
C ARG A 321 -8.98 4.67 8.00
N GLU A 322 -8.87 4.42 6.70
CA GLU A 322 -10.02 4.31 5.78
C GLU A 322 -10.95 3.13 6.11
N THR A 323 -10.47 2.15 6.88
CA THR A 323 -11.20 0.92 7.21
C THR A 323 -11.38 0.74 8.72
N GLU A 324 -11.16 1.78 9.53
CA GLU A 324 -11.12 1.67 10.99
C GLU A 324 -12.48 1.33 11.63
N ASP A 325 -13.57 1.61 10.92
CA ASP A 325 -14.94 1.39 11.36
C ASP A 325 -15.57 0.10 10.80
N CYS A 326 -14.90 -0.61 9.87
CA CYS A 326 -15.47 -1.76 9.21
C CYS A 326 -14.49 -2.94 9.13
N LEU A 327 -14.79 -4.00 9.89
CA LEU A 327 -13.94 -5.21 9.93
C LEU A 327 -13.82 -5.88 8.55
N LEU A 328 -14.91 -5.98 7.79
CA LEU A 328 -14.88 -6.56 6.44
C LEU A 328 -14.00 -5.72 5.50
N ALA A 329 -14.07 -4.39 5.58
CA ALA A 329 -13.20 -3.52 4.81
C ALA A 329 -11.73 -3.67 5.24
N ARG A 330 -11.46 -3.76 6.54
CA ARG A 330 -10.12 -3.96 7.09
C ARG A 330 -9.50 -5.27 6.59
N LEU A 331 -10.25 -6.37 6.69
CA LEU A 331 -9.81 -7.68 6.22
C LEU A 331 -9.57 -7.69 4.71
N ALA A 332 -10.48 -7.10 3.92
CA ALA A 332 -10.37 -7.05 2.47
C ALA A 332 -9.18 -6.21 1.99
N VAL A 333 -9.03 -4.98 2.49
CA VAL A 333 -8.02 -4.04 2.00
C VAL A 333 -6.65 -4.37 2.58
N VAL A 334 -6.55 -4.52 3.90
CA VAL A 334 -5.26 -4.75 4.56
C VAL A 334 -4.84 -6.20 4.40
N HIS A 335 -5.64 -7.14 4.92
CA HIS A 335 -5.18 -8.52 5.07
C HIS A 335 -5.36 -9.43 3.84
N MET A 336 -6.00 -8.94 2.78
CA MET A 336 -6.16 -9.68 1.53
C MET A 336 -5.60 -8.96 0.30
N VAL A 337 -5.68 -7.62 0.22
CA VAL A 337 -5.09 -6.87 -0.90
C VAL A 337 -3.62 -6.54 -0.62
N HIS A 338 -3.29 -5.89 0.50
CA HIS A 338 -1.92 -5.47 0.80
C HIS A 338 -0.99 -6.68 1.06
N GLU A 339 -1.38 -7.65 1.89
CA GLU A 339 -0.57 -8.86 2.11
C GLU A 339 -0.32 -9.62 0.80
N ALA A 340 -1.34 -9.74 -0.05
CA ALA A 340 -1.19 -10.45 -1.31
C ALA A 340 -0.33 -9.70 -2.35
N ARG A 341 -0.16 -8.38 -2.20
CA ARG A 341 0.81 -7.61 -3.01
C ARG A 341 2.25 -7.93 -2.60
N GLY A 342 2.50 -8.24 -1.33
CA GLY A 342 3.77 -8.80 -0.87
C GLY A 342 4.15 -10.04 -1.69
N LEU A 343 3.22 -10.99 -1.81
CA LEU A 343 3.39 -12.22 -2.61
C LEU A 343 3.67 -11.95 -4.09
N ASP A 344 3.09 -10.89 -4.66
CA ASP A 344 3.24 -10.56 -6.09
C ASP A 344 4.65 -10.07 -6.44
N VAL A 345 5.27 -9.30 -5.55
CA VAL A 345 6.53 -8.61 -5.80
C VAL A 345 7.75 -9.42 -5.35
N GLN A 346 7.60 -10.24 -4.32
CA GLN A 346 8.69 -10.95 -3.68
C GLN A 346 9.44 -11.93 -4.59
N PRO A 347 8.80 -12.71 -5.51
CA PRO A 347 9.52 -13.59 -6.42
C PRO A 347 10.56 -12.86 -7.29
N LYS A 348 10.23 -11.66 -7.80
CA LYS A 348 11.17 -10.88 -8.62
C LYS A 348 12.25 -10.22 -7.76
N THR A 349 11.90 -9.82 -6.55
CA THR A 349 12.87 -9.30 -5.57
C THR A 349 13.90 -10.38 -5.20
N LEU A 350 13.45 -11.62 -4.93
CA LEU A 350 14.31 -12.78 -4.72
C LEU A 350 15.25 -13.03 -5.90
N ALA A 351 14.72 -13.07 -7.12
CA ALA A 351 15.51 -13.26 -8.33
C ALA A 351 16.57 -12.15 -8.51
N LYS A 352 16.22 -10.90 -8.17
CA LYS A 352 17.13 -9.75 -8.22
C LYS A 352 18.29 -9.92 -7.24
N PHE A 353 18.04 -10.23 -5.96
CA PHE A 353 19.12 -10.48 -4.99
C PHE A 353 19.96 -11.71 -5.35
N ALA A 354 19.34 -12.78 -5.86
CA ALA A 354 20.06 -13.98 -6.31
C ALA A 354 21.01 -13.66 -7.47
N SER A 355 20.57 -12.87 -8.46
CA SER A 355 21.41 -12.45 -9.58
C SER A 355 22.62 -11.61 -9.14
N GLN A 356 22.51 -10.94 -7.99
CA GLN A 356 23.57 -10.14 -7.36
C GLN A 356 24.45 -10.97 -6.41
N LYS A 357 24.23 -12.29 -6.32
CA LYS A 357 24.95 -13.22 -5.43
C LYS A 357 24.83 -12.85 -3.94
N ASP A 358 23.70 -12.27 -3.55
CA ASP A 358 23.41 -11.92 -2.17
C ASP A 358 22.56 -13.01 -1.50
N GLU A 359 23.18 -14.17 -1.26
CA GLU A 359 22.50 -15.36 -0.73
C GLU A 359 21.88 -15.11 0.65
N LYS A 360 22.54 -14.32 1.51
CA LYS A 360 22.00 -13.93 2.82
C LYS A 360 20.68 -13.19 2.72
N SER A 361 20.56 -12.23 1.80
CA SER A 361 19.30 -11.50 1.58
C SER A 361 18.23 -12.41 0.99
N VAL A 362 18.60 -13.33 0.10
CA VAL A 362 17.68 -14.34 -0.46
C VAL A 362 17.10 -15.23 0.63
N ASP A 363 17.92 -15.69 1.57
CA ASP A 363 17.46 -16.56 2.66
C ASP A 363 16.48 -15.85 3.60
N VAL A 364 16.74 -14.58 3.94
CA VAL A 364 15.78 -13.74 4.69
C VAL A 364 14.46 -13.62 3.95
N LEU A 365 14.49 -13.28 2.66
CA LEU A 365 13.28 -13.07 1.85
C LEU A 365 12.46 -14.36 1.64
N LYS A 366 13.08 -15.54 1.68
CA LYS A 366 12.36 -16.83 1.60
C LYS A 366 11.57 -17.14 2.86
N VAL A 367 12.09 -16.77 4.02
CA VAL A 367 11.36 -16.90 5.30
C VAL A 367 10.11 -16.03 5.21
N ILE A 368 10.28 -14.74 4.92
CA ILE A 368 9.18 -13.78 4.77
C ILE A 368 8.13 -14.31 3.79
N TYR A 369 8.54 -14.70 2.57
CA TYR A 369 7.61 -15.21 1.56
C TYR A 369 6.77 -16.41 2.02
N THR A 370 7.36 -17.30 2.84
CA THR A 370 6.65 -18.49 3.32
C THR A 370 5.57 -18.12 4.33
N ASP A 371 5.87 -17.15 5.20
CA ASP A 371 4.97 -16.69 6.24
C ASP A 371 3.83 -15.82 5.66
N GLU A 372 4.12 -14.99 4.65
CA GLU A 372 3.16 -14.14 3.93
C GLU A 372 1.99 -14.92 3.31
N ILE A 373 2.23 -16.16 2.86
CA ILE A 373 1.15 -17.04 2.37
C ILE A 373 0.13 -17.29 3.47
N THR A 374 0.59 -17.47 4.71
CA THR A 374 -0.28 -17.71 5.86
C THR A 374 -1.02 -16.44 6.30
N HIS A 375 -0.44 -15.26 6.08
CA HIS A 375 -1.09 -13.96 6.38
C HIS A 375 -2.28 -13.73 5.45
N VAL A 376 -2.10 -13.92 4.14
CA VAL A 376 -3.20 -13.86 3.15
C VAL A 376 -4.28 -14.89 3.48
N ALA A 377 -3.88 -16.10 3.89
CA ALA A 377 -4.82 -17.15 4.27
C ALA A 377 -5.64 -16.77 5.52
N ALA A 378 -5.02 -16.13 6.51
CA ALA A 378 -5.70 -15.61 7.70
C ALA A 378 -6.73 -14.53 7.32
N GLY A 379 -6.34 -13.56 6.48
CA GLY A 379 -7.25 -12.53 5.96
C GLY A 379 -8.47 -13.13 5.26
N LEU A 380 -8.24 -14.07 4.33
CA LEU A 380 -9.31 -14.76 3.60
C LEU A 380 -10.21 -15.60 4.52
N ARG A 381 -9.63 -16.35 5.47
CA ARG A 381 -10.36 -17.15 6.45
C ARG A 381 -11.33 -16.29 7.24
N TRP A 382 -10.85 -15.19 7.81
CA TRP A 382 -11.67 -14.33 8.67
C TRP A 382 -12.67 -13.51 7.88
N PHE A 383 -12.32 -13.06 6.68
CA PHE A 383 -13.28 -12.41 5.79
C PHE A 383 -14.45 -13.35 5.47
N THR A 384 -14.14 -14.59 5.08
CA THR A 384 -15.14 -15.62 4.79
C THR A 384 -15.98 -15.95 6.03
N TYR A 385 -15.35 -16.07 7.20
CA TYR A 385 -16.05 -16.33 8.46
C TYR A 385 -17.05 -15.22 8.79
N VAL A 386 -16.63 -13.95 8.69
CA VAL A 386 -17.50 -12.79 8.97
C VAL A 386 -18.65 -12.73 7.97
N CYS A 387 -18.42 -12.96 6.67
CA CYS A 387 -19.49 -13.01 5.68
C CYS A 387 -20.52 -14.12 5.97
N GLN A 388 -20.07 -15.31 6.35
CA GLN A 388 -20.94 -16.46 6.62
C GLN A 388 -21.77 -16.28 7.89
N HIS A 389 -21.23 -15.61 8.90
CA HIS A 389 -21.90 -15.37 10.18
C HIS A 389 -22.66 -14.04 10.23
N HIS A 390 -22.51 -13.19 9.21
CA HIS A 390 -23.33 -11.99 9.03
C HIS A 390 -24.83 -12.34 8.97
N ASN A 391 -25.71 -11.43 9.41
CA ASN A 391 -27.16 -11.62 9.33
C ASN A 391 -27.84 -10.50 8.52
N PRO A 392 -28.37 -10.78 7.32
CA PRO A 392 -28.36 -12.08 6.62
C PRO A 392 -26.94 -12.45 6.10
N PRO A 393 -26.64 -13.74 5.86
CA PRO A 393 -25.33 -14.15 5.33
C PRO A 393 -24.99 -13.44 4.02
N LEU A 394 -23.72 -13.04 3.89
CA LEU A 394 -23.20 -12.32 2.73
C LEU A 394 -22.48 -13.27 1.77
N ASP A 395 -22.62 -13.04 0.47
CA ASP A 395 -21.77 -13.69 -0.53
C ASP A 395 -20.37 -13.08 -0.47
N CYS A 396 -19.35 -13.91 -0.25
CA CYS A 396 -18.00 -13.45 0.06
C CYS A 396 -17.36 -12.70 -1.12
N ILE A 397 -17.50 -13.20 -2.35
CA ILE A 397 -16.80 -12.60 -3.50
C ILE A 397 -17.35 -11.21 -3.86
N PRO A 398 -18.68 -11.03 -4.06
CA PRO A 398 -19.24 -9.71 -4.31
C PRO A 398 -18.96 -8.73 -3.16
N THR A 399 -19.08 -9.20 -1.90
CA THR A 399 -18.79 -8.36 -0.73
C THR A 399 -17.34 -7.90 -0.74
N PHE A 400 -16.39 -8.79 -1.05
CA PHE A 400 -14.98 -8.43 -1.17
C PHE A 400 -14.75 -7.38 -2.26
N HIS A 401 -15.34 -7.59 -3.45
CA HIS A 401 -15.22 -6.62 -4.55
C HIS A 401 -15.77 -5.25 -4.16
N ASP A 402 -16.90 -5.20 -3.45
CA ASP A 402 -17.52 -3.96 -2.99
C ASP A 402 -16.67 -3.26 -1.93
N MET A 403 -16.12 -4.01 -0.97
CA MET A 403 -15.21 -3.47 0.06
C MET A 403 -13.95 -2.88 -0.58
N VAL A 404 -13.32 -3.59 -1.53
CA VAL A 404 -12.12 -3.09 -2.21
C VAL A 404 -12.44 -1.86 -3.05
N LYS A 405 -13.49 -1.87 -3.88
CA LYS A 405 -13.86 -0.69 -4.70
C LYS A 405 -14.17 0.55 -3.87
N LYS A 406 -14.74 0.37 -2.67
CA LYS A 406 -15.13 1.47 -1.79
C LYS A 406 -13.93 2.05 -1.01
N HIS A 407 -13.03 1.20 -0.53
CA HIS A 407 -12.00 1.60 0.44
C HIS A 407 -10.56 1.56 -0.10
N PHE A 408 -10.32 0.91 -1.25
CA PHE A 408 -9.01 0.90 -1.91
C PHE A 408 -8.99 1.91 -3.06
N ARG A 409 -7.92 2.71 -3.14
CA ARG A 409 -7.77 3.72 -4.19
C ARG A 409 -7.20 3.10 -5.47
N GLY A 410 -7.96 3.21 -6.56
CA GLY A 410 -7.59 2.73 -7.88
C GLY A 410 -7.85 1.23 -8.08
N TYR A 411 -7.23 0.67 -9.12
CA TYR A 411 -7.40 -0.74 -9.51
C TYR A 411 -6.29 -1.62 -8.96
N LEU A 412 -6.58 -2.93 -8.82
CA LEU A 412 -5.53 -3.91 -8.57
C LEU A 412 -4.68 -4.06 -9.83
N LYS A 413 -3.36 -4.00 -9.67
CA LYS A 413 -2.42 -3.98 -10.79
C LYS A 413 -1.58 -5.26 -10.84
N PRO A 414 -1.50 -5.92 -12.00
CA PRO A 414 -0.62 -7.07 -12.19
C PRO A 414 0.86 -6.67 -12.08
N PRO A 415 1.78 -7.63 -11.88
CA PRO A 415 1.61 -9.08 -11.96
C PRO A 415 0.97 -9.63 -10.69
N PHE A 416 0.19 -10.71 -10.84
CA PHE A 416 -0.29 -11.47 -9.70
C PHE A 416 0.49 -12.77 -9.58
N ASN A 417 0.95 -13.09 -8.38
CA ASN A 417 1.51 -14.38 -8.04
C ASN A 417 0.36 -15.38 -7.81
N THR A 418 -0.20 -15.89 -8.91
CA THR A 418 -1.33 -16.82 -8.88
C THR A 418 -1.02 -18.09 -8.06
N GLU A 419 0.23 -18.57 -8.06
CA GLU A 419 0.62 -19.74 -7.28
C GLU A 419 0.63 -19.44 -5.78
N GLY A 420 1.29 -18.35 -5.36
CA GLY A 420 1.33 -17.91 -3.96
C GLY A 420 -0.07 -17.59 -3.41
N ARG A 421 -0.85 -16.79 -4.15
CA ARG A 421 -2.25 -16.46 -3.80
C ARG A 421 -3.12 -17.72 -3.74
N GLY A 422 -2.98 -18.62 -4.70
CA GLY A 422 -3.70 -19.91 -4.72
C GLY A 422 -3.34 -20.81 -3.55
N THR A 423 -2.07 -20.82 -3.11
CA THR A 423 -1.63 -21.57 -1.92
C THR A 423 -2.27 -21.02 -0.64
N ALA A 424 -2.48 -19.70 -0.57
CA ALA A 424 -3.23 -19.06 0.50
C ALA A 424 -4.76 -19.28 0.42
N GLY A 425 -5.25 -19.90 -0.66
CA GLY A 425 -6.68 -20.12 -0.93
C GLY A 425 -7.37 -18.99 -1.70
N MET A 426 -6.64 -17.93 -2.07
CA MET A 426 -7.18 -16.78 -2.80
C MET A 426 -7.11 -17.01 -4.32
N GLY A 427 -8.20 -17.53 -4.88
CA GLY A 427 -8.32 -17.77 -6.32
C GLY A 427 -8.43 -16.49 -7.18
N PRO A 428 -8.27 -16.61 -8.51
CA PRO A 428 -8.34 -15.47 -9.43
C PRO A 428 -9.66 -14.68 -9.41
N GLU A 429 -10.76 -15.32 -9.03
CA GLU A 429 -12.08 -14.71 -8.88
C GLU A 429 -12.13 -13.58 -7.85
N TRP A 430 -11.21 -13.58 -6.88
CA TRP A 430 -11.11 -12.52 -5.88
C TRP A 430 -10.55 -11.23 -6.49
N TYR A 431 -9.49 -11.30 -7.29
CA TYR A 431 -8.70 -10.12 -7.67
C TYR A 431 -8.75 -9.74 -9.15
N LEU A 432 -8.97 -10.68 -10.08
CA LEU A 432 -9.02 -10.36 -11.50
C LEU A 432 -10.16 -9.40 -11.88
N PRO A 433 -11.37 -9.48 -11.29
CA PRO A 433 -12.44 -8.52 -11.58
C PRO A 433 -12.17 -7.08 -11.10
N LEU A 434 -11.12 -6.87 -10.30
CA LEU A 434 -10.73 -5.59 -9.73
C LEU A 434 -9.57 -4.92 -10.47
N ILE A 435 -9.14 -5.49 -11.60
CA ILE A 435 -8.19 -4.85 -12.50
C ILE A 435 -8.87 -3.77 -13.34
N LYS A 436 -8.09 -2.84 -13.87
CA LYS A 436 -8.59 -1.83 -14.80
C LYS A 436 -9.19 -2.52 -16.04
N PRO A 437 -10.42 -2.18 -16.44
CA PRO A 437 -10.99 -2.68 -17.69
C PRO A 437 -10.07 -2.34 -18.86
N GLN A 438 -9.86 -3.29 -19.78
CA GLN A 438 -9.15 -2.98 -21.03
C GLN A 438 -10.02 -2.04 -21.86
N SER A 439 -9.55 -0.80 -22.04
CA SER A 439 -10.15 0.26 -22.85
C SER A 439 -10.07 -0.04 -24.34
#